data_AF-A0A1D1YBE2-F1
#
_entry.id   AF-A0A1D1YBE2-F1
#
_cell.length_a   1.000
_cell.length_b   1.000
_cell.length_c   1.000
_cell.angle_alpha   90.00
_cell.angle_beta   90.00
_cell.angle_gamma   90.00
#
_symmetry.space_group_name_H-M   'P 1'
#
loop_
_entity.id
_entity.type
_entity.pdbx_description
1 polymer ?
#
loop_
_entity_poly.entity_id
_entity_poly.type
_entity_poly.pdbx_seq_one_letter_code
_entity_poly.pdbx_strand_id
1 'polypeptide(L)'
;GRLTQLRTLPLFVVGEGSGAAGIEELTGLNDLQGSLEIQLNSLKNNFSSWVTEVLGGDQNNGSEACNYILKNKQGLESLTLNFSFGSRDRQEKLIESLQPHTNIKELGIIGYRGRRFPKWMGDASYSRLEAINVVGCRDCSCFWQFGKLPSLKRLCLKRLRKERGVMAVVEDSFFPSLEELFLNSLWVLEGLSLGTSRCTFPRLRLLEICTCTSLKYIKLWNLAALRELTIDFCPILEHAELRHLTALRQLTVNECPMFGCPKLYSTWPLRRLLLCHLVKVTLSGCLNCRCLPPPLGQLPNLKELHISKMPEVTHVGSEFHGGGGGTPFRSLQTLELRDMPRWEEWQDVEEEDGAFPNLQLLRVCNCPILRPPKLSPRLLLKLESDFSCSAFV
;
A
#
# COMPACT_ATOMS: atom_id res chain seq x y z
N GLY A 1 36.67 15.07 -10.87
CA GLY A 1 37.90 15.23 -10.04
C GLY A 1 38.51 13.88 -9.69
N ARG A 2 39.81 13.73 -9.41
CA ARG A 2 40.48 12.42 -9.16
C ARG A 2 40.26 11.84 -7.74
N LEU A 3 39.09 12.04 -7.15
CA LEU A 3 38.78 11.48 -5.83
C LEU A 3 38.56 9.97 -6.00
N THR A 4 39.42 9.11 -5.45
CA THR A 4 39.27 7.63 -5.53
C THR A 4 38.95 6.98 -4.19
N GLN A 5 39.27 7.64 -3.07
CA GLN A 5 39.07 7.14 -1.71
C GLN A 5 37.76 7.64 -1.06
N LEU A 6 36.82 8.14 -1.86
CA LEU A 6 35.55 8.64 -1.33
C LEU A 6 34.72 7.45 -0.81
N ARG A 7 34.39 7.47 0.48
CA ARG A 7 33.63 6.40 1.13
C ARG A 7 32.12 6.57 1.08
N THR A 8 31.63 7.81 1.06
CA THR A 8 30.20 8.10 1.07
C THR A 8 29.88 9.13 0.03
N LEU A 9 28.84 8.88 -0.75
CA LEU A 9 28.33 9.81 -1.74
C LEU A 9 26.81 9.63 -1.82
N PRO A 10 26.02 10.48 -1.15
CA PRO A 10 24.57 10.27 -1.07
C PRO A 10 23.87 10.53 -2.41
N LEU A 11 24.39 11.45 -3.23
CA LEU A 11 23.81 11.83 -4.51
C LEU A 11 24.90 12.04 -5.55
N PHE A 12 24.71 11.47 -6.73
CA PHE A 12 25.52 11.70 -7.92
C PHE A 12 24.63 12.13 -9.08
N VAL A 13 24.91 13.31 -9.65
CA VAL A 13 24.10 13.89 -10.73
C VAL A 13 24.81 13.74 -12.06
N VAL A 14 24.19 12.99 -12.97
CA VAL A 14 24.65 12.75 -14.34
C VAL A 14 23.89 13.67 -15.30
N GLY A 15 24.57 14.43 -16.15
CA GLY A 15 23.93 15.32 -17.11
C GLY A 15 24.90 16.26 -17.84
N GLU A 16 24.37 17.19 -18.64
CA GLU A 16 25.15 18.26 -19.30
C GLU A 16 24.99 19.60 -18.52
N GLY A 17 26.10 20.26 -18.17
CA GLY A 17 26.09 21.61 -17.56
C GLY A 17 27.17 21.84 -16.50
N SER A 18 27.30 23.08 -16.02
CA SER A 18 28.26 23.47 -14.96
C SER A 18 27.82 22.90 -13.60
N GLY A 19 28.21 21.65 -13.34
CA GLY A 19 27.88 20.93 -12.09
C GLY A 19 27.35 19.51 -12.30
N ALA A 20 27.17 19.06 -13.55
CA ALA A 20 26.82 17.69 -13.86
C ALA A 20 28.06 16.91 -14.28
N ALA A 21 28.22 15.71 -13.72
CA ALA A 21 29.36 14.84 -13.99
C ALA A 21 29.02 13.81 -15.07
N GLY A 22 30.04 13.34 -15.79
CA GLY A 22 29.90 12.15 -16.61
C GLY A 22 29.77 10.90 -15.72
N ILE A 23 29.01 9.90 -16.17
CA ILE A 23 28.82 8.67 -15.38
C ILE A 23 30.13 7.89 -15.17
N GLU A 24 31.06 8.06 -16.10
CA GLU A 24 32.41 7.49 -16.08
C GLU A 24 33.23 7.97 -14.87
N GLU A 25 32.92 9.14 -14.29
CA GLU A 25 33.56 9.60 -13.05
C GLU A 25 33.23 8.69 -11.85
N LEU A 26 32.14 7.91 -11.92
CA LEU A 26 31.86 6.88 -10.91
C LEU A 26 32.82 5.68 -11.02
N THR A 27 33.48 5.44 -12.16
CA THR A 27 34.27 4.22 -12.38
C THR A 27 35.39 4.04 -11.34
N GLY A 28 36.00 5.14 -10.88
CA GLY A 28 37.07 5.12 -9.89
C GLY A 28 36.61 5.05 -8.42
N LEU A 29 35.31 5.19 -8.16
CA LEU A 29 34.75 5.30 -6.80
C LEU A 29 34.31 3.95 -6.23
N ASN A 30 35.25 3.00 -6.10
CA ASN A 30 34.92 1.62 -5.69
C ASN A 30 34.77 1.46 -4.17
N ASP A 31 35.35 2.36 -3.39
CA ASP A 31 35.28 2.37 -1.92
C ASP A 31 33.96 2.93 -1.37
N LEU A 32 32.98 3.20 -2.23
CA LEU A 32 31.68 3.73 -1.82
C LEU A 32 30.90 2.71 -0.98
N GLN A 33 30.36 3.22 0.12
CA GLN A 33 29.62 2.46 1.13
C GLN A 33 28.25 3.09 1.39
N GLY A 34 27.31 2.26 1.86
CA GLY A 34 26.00 2.72 2.30
C GLY A 34 25.05 3.00 1.14
N SER A 35 24.52 4.21 1.08
CA SER A 35 23.46 4.59 0.13
C SER A 35 23.98 5.53 -0.95
N LEU A 36 23.57 5.28 -2.20
CA LEU A 36 23.85 6.14 -3.35
C LEU A 36 22.56 6.37 -4.15
N GLU A 37 22.21 7.64 -4.37
CA GLU A 37 21.25 8.03 -5.40
C GLU A 37 21.99 8.53 -6.65
N ILE A 38 21.60 8.03 -7.81
CA ILE A 38 22.09 8.48 -9.11
C ILE A 38 20.94 9.18 -9.84
N GLN A 39 21.06 10.49 -9.98
CA GLN A 39 20.12 11.30 -10.74
C GLN A 39 20.58 11.41 -12.18
N LEU A 40 19.83 10.79 -13.07
CA LEU A 40 20.05 10.80 -14.51
C LEU A 40 19.24 11.97 -15.09
N ASN A 41 19.94 13.06 -15.48
CA ASN A 41 19.42 14.30 -16.08
C ASN A 41 19.83 14.52 -17.55
N SER A 42 19.10 15.42 -18.24
CA SER A 42 19.08 15.52 -19.71
C SER A 42 20.44 15.70 -20.37
N LEU A 43 20.84 14.72 -21.17
CA LEU A 43 21.93 14.80 -22.15
C LEU A 43 21.34 15.34 -23.46
N LYS A 44 21.22 16.66 -23.60
CA LYS A 44 20.43 17.30 -24.66
C LYS A 44 21.10 17.17 -26.02
N ASN A 45 22.42 17.03 -26.10
CA ASN A 45 23.13 17.08 -27.38
C ASN A 45 24.04 15.89 -27.68
N ASN A 46 24.53 15.14 -26.68
CA ASN A 46 25.52 14.08 -26.92
C ASN A 46 25.14 12.67 -26.40
N PHE A 47 23.86 12.35 -26.24
CA PHE A 47 23.46 10.98 -25.87
C PHE A 47 23.86 9.93 -26.93
N SER A 48 23.89 10.30 -28.22
CA SER A 48 24.39 9.40 -29.26
C SER A 48 25.88 9.13 -29.07
N SER A 49 26.72 10.14 -28.85
CA SER A 49 28.14 9.95 -28.50
C SER A 49 28.29 9.13 -27.23
N TRP A 50 27.55 9.45 -26.17
CA TRP A 50 27.58 8.74 -24.89
C TRP A 50 27.18 7.26 -25.02
N VAL A 51 26.09 6.92 -25.69
CA VAL A 51 25.72 5.52 -25.97
C VAL A 51 26.67 4.85 -26.94
N THR A 52 27.27 5.57 -27.88
CA THR A 52 28.23 4.99 -28.85
C THR A 52 29.60 4.76 -28.19
N GLU A 53 30.00 5.57 -27.22
CA GLU A 53 31.22 5.42 -26.42
C GLU A 53 31.05 4.45 -25.24
N VAL A 54 29.88 4.44 -24.59
CA VAL A 54 29.58 3.62 -23.41
C VAL A 54 28.95 2.27 -23.77
N LEU A 55 28.06 2.24 -24.76
CA LEU A 55 27.45 1.03 -25.29
C LEU A 55 28.05 0.62 -26.63
N GLY A 56 29.25 1.08 -27.01
CA GLY A 56 29.98 0.70 -28.22
C GLY A 56 29.24 0.97 -29.54
N GLY A 57 29.88 1.68 -30.47
CA GLY A 57 29.30 2.02 -31.79
C GLY A 57 29.04 0.85 -32.74
N ASP A 58 28.93 -0.38 -32.24
CA ASP A 58 28.65 -1.56 -33.04
C ASP A 58 27.49 -2.33 -32.41
N GLN A 59 26.44 -2.60 -33.19
CA GLN A 59 25.18 -3.18 -32.72
C GLN A 59 25.33 -4.59 -32.11
N ASN A 60 26.54 -5.16 -32.14
CA ASN A 60 26.84 -6.52 -31.69
C ASN A 60 27.80 -6.66 -30.50
N ASN A 61 28.51 -5.60 -30.04
CA ASN A 61 29.53 -5.73 -28.97
C ASN A 61 29.45 -4.67 -27.85
N GLY A 62 28.37 -3.90 -27.82
CA GLY A 62 28.18 -2.76 -26.94
C GLY A 62 27.94 -2.98 -25.45
N SER A 63 27.89 -4.22 -24.96
CA SER A 63 27.11 -4.50 -23.74
C SER A 63 27.89 -4.53 -22.42
N GLU A 64 29.23 -4.41 -22.42
CA GLU A 64 30.02 -4.79 -21.24
C GLU A 64 30.58 -3.62 -20.41
N ALA A 65 30.96 -2.49 -20.99
CA ALA A 65 31.72 -1.46 -20.26
C ALA A 65 30.96 -0.80 -19.09
N CYS A 66 29.69 -0.46 -19.27
CA CYS A 66 28.88 0.15 -18.21
C CYS A 66 28.47 -0.83 -17.10
N ASN A 67 28.36 -2.14 -17.43
CA ASN A 67 28.02 -3.19 -16.46
C ASN A 67 29.01 -3.20 -15.29
N TYR A 68 30.24 -2.71 -15.46
CA TYR A 68 31.25 -2.70 -14.41
C TYR A 68 31.17 -1.51 -13.44
N ILE A 69 30.52 -0.39 -13.81
CA ILE A 69 30.58 0.84 -13.01
C ILE A 69 29.97 0.64 -11.62
N LEU A 70 28.82 -0.03 -11.55
CA LEU A 70 28.13 -0.29 -10.28
C LEU A 70 28.42 -1.68 -9.70
N LYS A 71 28.82 -2.65 -10.53
CA LYS A 71 29.22 -4.00 -10.04
C LYS A 71 30.42 -3.96 -9.10
N ASN A 72 31.36 -3.05 -9.28
CA ASN A 72 32.57 -3.01 -8.44
C ASN A 72 32.35 -2.33 -7.08
N LYS A 73 31.16 -1.75 -6.84
CA LYS A 73 30.84 -0.99 -5.62
C LYS A 73 30.27 -1.89 -4.53
N GLN A 74 31.10 -2.80 -4.02
CA GLN A 74 30.67 -3.87 -3.11
C GLN A 74 30.16 -3.38 -1.76
N GLY A 75 30.56 -2.16 -1.34
CA GLY A 75 30.14 -1.53 -0.09
C GLY A 75 28.75 -0.90 -0.13
N LEU A 76 28.13 -0.76 -1.31
CA LEU A 76 26.79 -0.21 -1.43
C LEU A 76 25.73 -1.19 -0.91
N GLU A 77 24.89 -0.70 -0.02
CA GLU A 77 23.74 -1.42 0.53
C GLU A 77 22.41 -0.90 -0.05
N SER A 78 22.36 0.37 -0.46
CA SER A 78 21.16 0.98 -1.05
C SER A 78 21.51 1.75 -2.31
N LEU A 79 20.74 1.54 -3.37
CA LEU A 79 20.90 2.23 -4.65
C LEU A 79 19.56 2.79 -5.11
N THR A 80 19.53 4.09 -5.45
CA THR A 80 18.38 4.70 -6.13
C THR A 80 18.79 5.21 -7.51
N LEU A 81 18.06 4.81 -8.56
CA LEU A 81 18.21 5.31 -9.93
C LEU A 81 17.03 6.23 -10.25
N ASN A 82 17.32 7.51 -10.47
CA ASN A 82 16.31 8.54 -10.67
C ASN A 82 16.37 9.08 -12.11
N PHE A 83 15.37 8.73 -12.91
CA PHE A 83 15.24 9.07 -14.32
C PHE A 83 14.36 10.32 -14.49
N SER A 84 14.97 11.45 -14.83
CA SER A 84 14.23 12.71 -15.00
C SER A 84 13.82 12.99 -16.46
N PHE A 85 14.34 12.24 -17.44
CA PHE A 85 14.18 12.53 -18.87
C PHE A 85 14.57 11.31 -19.74
N GLY A 86 14.40 11.42 -21.06
CA GLY A 86 14.86 10.43 -22.03
C GLY A 86 13.71 9.66 -22.69
N SER A 87 13.97 9.15 -23.90
CA SER A 87 13.03 8.25 -24.58
C SER A 87 13.01 6.88 -23.90
N ARG A 88 11.91 6.16 -24.05
CA ARG A 88 11.69 4.82 -23.48
C ARG A 88 12.85 3.85 -23.77
N ASP A 89 13.19 3.68 -25.05
CA ASP A 89 14.21 2.71 -25.49
C ASP A 89 15.61 3.01 -24.92
N ARG A 90 15.91 4.30 -24.72
CA ARG A 90 17.18 4.75 -24.15
C ARG A 90 17.30 4.37 -22.68
N GLN A 91 16.23 4.56 -21.91
CA GLN A 91 16.24 4.20 -20.49
C GLN A 91 16.31 2.69 -20.28
N GLU A 92 15.64 1.88 -21.13
CA GLU A 92 15.74 0.42 -21.09
C GLU A 92 17.16 -0.09 -21.27
N LYS A 93 17.88 0.41 -22.29
CA LYS A 93 19.29 0.03 -22.49
C LYS A 93 20.19 0.49 -21.34
N LEU A 94 19.97 1.72 -20.85
CA LEU A 94 20.76 2.29 -19.78
C LEU A 94 20.62 1.50 -18.48
N ILE A 95 19.38 1.26 -18.04
CA ILE A 95 19.15 0.55 -16.77
C ILE A 95 19.65 -0.90 -16.80
N GLU A 96 19.63 -1.56 -17.97
CA GLU A 96 20.25 -2.88 -18.15
C GLU A 96 21.76 -2.82 -17.91
N SER A 97 22.42 -1.76 -18.39
CA SER A 97 23.86 -1.56 -18.24
C SER A 97 24.28 -1.07 -16.83
N LEU A 98 23.35 -0.52 -16.04
CA LEU A 98 23.59 -0.06 -14.68
C LEU A 98 23.39 -1.17 -13.65
N GLN A 99 23.95 -2.35 -13.94
CA GLN A 99 23.83 -3.50 -13.04
C GLN A 99 24.62 -3.27 -11.75
N PRO A 100 23.98 -3.24 -10.57
CA PRO A 100 24.68 -3.07 -9.30
C PRO A 100 25.37 -4.36 -8.81
N HIS A 101 26.25 -4.21 -7.83
CA HIS A 101 26.75 -5.36 -7.08
C HIS A 101 25.60 -6.07 -6.35
N THR A 102 25.68 -7.39 -6.19
CA THR A 102 24.61 -8.21 -5.58
C THR A 102 24.45 -8.04 -4.07
N ASN A 103 25.31 -7.23 -3.43
CA ASN A 103 25.23 -6.93 -2.00
C ASN A 103 24.09 -5.97 -1.62
N ILE A 104 23.47 -5.32 -2.60
CA ILE A 104 22.39 -4.36 -2.35
C ILE A 104 21.24 -5.01 -1.58
N LYS A 105 20.76 -4.29 -0.56
CA LYS A 105 19.60 -4.62 0.27
C LYS A 105 18.38 -3.83 -0.16
N GLU A 106 18.57 -2.63 -0.70
CA GLU A 106 17.49 -1.74 -1.11
C GLU A 106 17.72 -1.19 -2.52
N LEU A 107 16.65 -1.17 -3.33
CA LEU A 107 16.67 -0.65 -4.68
C LEU A 107 15.50 0.33 -4.91
N GLY A 108 15.84 1.58 -5.24
CA GLY A 108 14.89 2.61 -5.64
C GLY A 108 14.95 2.86 -7.14
N ILE A 109 13.81 2.89 -7.82
CA ILE A 109 13.69 3.29 -9.23
C ILE A 109 12.66 4.41 -9.33
N ILE A 110 13.07 5.59 -9.80
CA ILE A 110 12.22 6.77 -9.87
C ILE A 110 12.12 7.26 -11.31
N GLY A 111 10.92 7.56 -11.79
CA GLY A 111 10.68 8.21 -13.08
C GLY A 111 10.98 7.38 -14.33
N TYR A 112 11.26 6.08 -14.16
CA TYR A 112 11.60 5.17 -15.27
C TYR A 112 10.42 4.95 -16.24
N ARG A 113 10.66 5.17 -17.54
CA ARG A 113 9.67 5.17 -18.62
C ARG A 113 9.72 3.93 -19.52
N GLY A 114 10.65 3.00 -19.24
CA GLY A 114 10.74 1.70 -19.92
C GLY A 114 9.50 0.83 -19.69
N ARG A 115 9.17 -0.05 -20.64
CA ARG A 115 8.14 -1.09 -20.50
C ARG A 115 8.61 -2.28 -19.67
N ARG A 116 9.91 -2.54 -19.64
CA ARG A 116 10.49 -3.74 -19.05
C ARG A 116 11.55 -3.35 -18.04
N PHE A 117 11.52 -3.96 -16.86
CA PHE A 117 12.66 -3.90 -15.96
C PHE A 117 13.82 -4.73 -16.52
N PRO A 118 15.07 -4.39 -16.18
CA PRO A 118 16.22 -5.12 -16.66
C PRO A 118 16.26 -6.54 -16.10
N LYS A 119 16.95 -7.45 -16.81
CA LYS A 119 16.96 -8.89 -16.45
C LYS A 119 17.46 -9.12 -15.03
N TRP A 120 18.50 -8.40 -14.65
CA TRP A 120 19.16 -8.52 -13.35
C TRP A 120 18.22 -8.19 -12.18
N MET A 121 17.20 -7.35 -12.35
CA MET A 121 16.36 -6.86 -11.24
C MET A 121 15.43 -7.93 -10.63
N GLY A 122 15.20 -9.04 -11.33
CA GLY A 122 14.50 -10.20 -10.78
C GLY A 122 15.34 -11.48 -10.80
N ASP A 123 16.66 -11.34 -10.91
CA ASP A 123 17.59 -12.45 -10.88
C ASP A 123 17.82 -12.92 -9.43
N ALA A 124 17.78 -14.22 -9.20
CA ALA A 124 17.92 -14.81 -7.86
C ALA A 124 19.29 -14.56 -7.21
N SER A 125 20.31 -14.14 -7.99
CA SER A 125 21.62 -13.73 -7.49
C SER A 125 21.56 -12.53 -6.53
N TYR A 126 20.51 -11.69 -6.62
CA TYR A 126 20.23 -10.62 -5.67
C TYR A 126 19.57 -11.15 -4.38
N SER A 127 20.21 -12.15 -3.78
CA SER A 127 19.74 -12.86 -2.59
C SER A 127 19.70 -12.00 -1.31
N ARG A 128 20.27 -10.80 -1.33
CA ARG A 128 20.24 -9.84 -0.22
C ARG A 128 19.23 -8.72 -0.40
N LEU A 129 18.60 -8.62 -1.57
CA LEU A 129 17.67 -7.54 -1.87
C LEU A 129 16.37 -7.72 -1.07
N GLU A 130 16.17 -6.88 -0.06
CA GLU A 130 15.04 -6.95 0.87
C GLU A 130 13.92 -5.97 0.56
N ALA A 131 14.24 -4.83 -0.06
CA ALA A 131 13.27 -3.79 -0.37
C ALA A 131 13.42 -3.23 -1.78
N ILE A 132 12.29 -3.07 -2.48
CA ILE A 132 12.24 -2.40 -3.78
C ILE A 132 11.20 -1.29 -3.72
N ASN A 133 11.58 -0.08 -4.14
CA ASN A 133 10.70 1.08 -4.25
C ASN A 133 10.68 1.59 -5.68
N VAL A 134 9.51 1.50 -6.34
CA VAL A 134 9.30 1.95 -7.71
C VAL A 134 8.36 3.14 -7.70
N VAL A 135 8.80 4.29 -8.22
CA VAL A 135 8.05 5.55 -8.16
C VAL A 135 7.92 6.17 -9.55
N GLY A 136 6.71 6.50 -9.98
CA GLY A 136 6.49 7.30 -11.19
C GLY A 136 6.79 6.56 -12.50
N CYS A 137 6.83 5.22 -12.46
CA CYS A 137 7.19 4.41 -13.62
C CYS A 137 6.01 4.18 -14.57
N ARG A 138 6.29 4.11 -15.88
CA ARG A 138 5.26 3.92 -16.92
C ARG A 138 5.20 2.45 -17.35
N ASP A 139 4.01 1.87 -17.45
CA ASP A 139 3.79 0.53 -18.04
C ASP A 139 4.35 -0.66 -17.21
N CYS A 140 4.21 -0.61 -15.88
CA CYS A 140 4.76 -1.61 -14.95
C CYS A 140 4.01 -2.95 -14.89
N SER A 141 3.68 -3.58 -16.03
CA SER A 141 3.27 -4.99 -16.03
C SER A 141 4.42 -5.93 -15.61
N CYS A 142 5.64 -5.42 -15.47
CA CYS A 142 6.86 -6.17 -15.19
C CYS A 142 7.21 -6.36 -13.71
N PHE A 143 6.48 -5.80 -12.73
CA PHE A 143 6.83 -5.98 -11.31
C PHE A 143 6.72 -7.43 -10.83
N TRP A 144 5.96 -8.28 -11.53
CA TRP A 144 5.88 -9.71 -11.28
C TRP A 144 7.24 -10.42 -11.41
N GLN A 145 8.19 -9.83 -12.15
CA GLN A 145 9.56 -10.33 -12.28
C GLN A 145 10.28 -10.42 -10.92
N PHE A 146 9.87 -9.61 -9.93
CA PHE A 146 10.45 -9.62 -8.59
C PHE A 146 10.03 -10.84 -7.75
N GLY A 147 9.06 -11.64 -8.20
CA GLY A 147 8.62 -12.82 -7.45
C GLY A 147 9.75 -13.83 -7.17
N LYS A 148 10.71 -13.94 -8.08
CA LYS A 148 11.84 -14.89 -7.95
C LYS A 148 12.87 -14.48 -6.90
N LEU A 149 12.79 -13.27 -6.34
CA LEU A 149 13.75 -12.78 -5.36
C LEU A 149 13.52 -13.46 -4.00
N PRO A 150 14.50 -14.21 -3.48
CA PRO A 150 14.29 -15.06 -2.31
C PRO A 150 14.19 -14.28 -1.00
N SER A 151 14.68 -13.05 -0.94
CA SER A 151 14.77 -12.25 0.29
C SER A 151 13.95 -10.96 0.26
N LEU A 152 13.18 -10.73 -0.81
CA LEU A 152 12.37 -9.52 -0.94
C LEU A 152 11.24 -9.53 0.10
N LYS A 153 11.32 -8.64 1.08
CA LYS A 153 10.35 -8.49 2.18
C LYS A 153 9.39 -7.33 1.94
N ARG A 154 9.86 -6.23 1.33
CA ARG A 154 9.06 -5.02 1.11
C ARG A 154 9.03 -4.63 -0.37
N LEU A 155 7.83 -4.44 -0.90
CA LEU A 155 7.64 -3.91 -2.25
C LEU A 155 6.73 -2.69 -2.21
N CYS A 156 7.24 -1.57 -2.70
CA CYS A 156 6.55 -0.30 -2.71
C CYS A 156 6.40 0.20 -4.15
N LEU A 157 5.15 0.37 -4.59
CA LEU A 157 4.78 0.82 -5.93
C LEU A 157 4.01 2.13 -5.82
N LYS A 158 4.62 3.24 -6.27
CA LYS A 158 4.03 4.58 -6.20
C LYS A 158 3.87 5.22 -7.57
N ARG A 159 2.77 5.93 -7.81
CA ARG A 159 2.57 6.80 -8.99
C ARG A 159 2.77 6.08 -10.33
N LEU A 160 2.43 4.79 -10.41
CA LEU A 160 2.60 4.03 -11.65
C LEU A 160 1.57 4.47 -12.70
N ARG A 161 2.06 4.75 -13.92
CA ARG A 161 1.23 5.14 -15.06
C ARG A 161 1.10 3.96 -16.02
N LYS A 162 0.03 3.17 -15.90
CA LYS A 162 -0.37 2.21 -16.94
C LYS A 162 -1.28 2.90 -17.96
N GLU A 163 -1.31 2.46 -19.20
CA GLU A 163 -2.45 2.74 -20.09
C GLU A 163 -3.62 1.88 -19.56
N ARG A 164 -4.75 2.49 -19.19
CA ARG A 164 -5.94 1.90 -18.50
C ARG A 164 -5.95 0.38 -18.33
N GLY A 165 -6.12 -0.12 -17.10
CA GLY A 165 -6.34 -1.55 -16.92
C GLY A 165 -6.35 -2.07 -15.50
N VAL A 166 -6.39 -3.39 -15.43
CA VAL A 166 -6.40 -4.19 -14.20
C VAL A 166 -4.96 -4.61 -13.89
N MET A 167 -4.59 -4.57 -12.61
CA MET A 167 -3.41 -5.27 -12.10
C MET A 167 -3.86 -6.61 -11.55
N ALA A 168 -3.55 -7.67 -12.30
CA ALA A 168 -3.83 -9.04 -11.91
C ALA A 168 -2.52 -9.83 -11.89
N VAL A 169 -2.38 -10.71 -10.89
CA VAL A 169 -1.27 -11.66 -10.79
C VAL A 169 -1.17 -12.45 -12.08
N VAL A 170 0.02 -12.50 -12.67
CA VAL A 170 0.30 -13.35 -13.84
C VAL A 170 0.58 -14.76 -13.35
N GLU A 171 0.05 -15.77 -14.05
CA GLU A 171 0.35 -17.18 -13.79
C GLU A 171 1.88 -17.37 -13.70
N ASP A 172 2.34 -18.15 -12.71
CA ASP A 172 3.76 -18.34 -12.29
C ASP A 172 4.41 -17.24 -11.44
N SER A 173 3.69 -16.18 -11.07
CA SER A 173 4.17 -15.24 -10.06
C SER A 173 4.08 -15.88 -8.67
N PHE A 174 5.19 -15.92 -7.94
CA PHE A 174 5.29 -16.40 -6.56
C PHE A 174 6.27 -15.52 -5.80
N PHE A 175 5.91 -15.02 -4.62
CA PHE A 175 6.74 -14.14 -3.80
C PHE A 175 7.02 -14.80 -2.44
N PRO A 176 8.10 -15.60 -2.30
CA PRO A 176 8.28 -16.48 -1.14
C PRO A 176 8.46 -15.74 0.19
N SER A 177 9.04 -14.54 0.14
CA SER A 177 9.46 -13.78 1.32
C SER A 177 8.75 -12.45 1.51
N LEU A 178 7.84 -12.06 0.61
CA LEU A 178 7.22 -10.74 0.67
C LEU A 178 6.28 -10.63 1.87
N GLU A 179 6.55 -9.65 2.73
CA GLU A 179 5.82 -9.38 3.98
C GLU A 179 4.95 -8.14 3.87
N GLU A 180 5.39 -7.13 3.11
CA GLU A 180 4.73 -5.84 3.00
C GLU A 180 4.59 -5.40 1.53
N LEU A 181 3.38 -5.04 1.13
CA LEU A 181 3.07 -4.52 -0.20
C LEU A 181 2.35 -3.17 -0.09
N PHE A 182 2.97 -2.13 -0.64
CA PHE A 182 2.42 -0.77 -0.65
C PHE A 182 2.08 -0.36 -2.08
N LEU A 183 0.82 -0.01 -2.32
CA LEU A 183 0.29 0.45 -3.60
C LEU A 183 -0.24 1.88 -3.42
N ASN A 184 0.52 2.88 -3.85
CA ASN A 184 0.18 4.29 -3.63
C ASN A 184 0.02 5.07 -4.94
N SER A 185 -1.04 5.87 -5.07
CA SER A 185 -1.22 6.80 -6.20
C SER A 185 -1.21 6.10 -7.57
N LEU A 186 -1.83 4.91 -7.67
CA LEU A 186 -1.91 4.17 -8.94
C LEU A 186 -3.08 4.69 -9.79
N TRP A 187 -2.96 5.93 -10.30
CA TRP A 187 -4.06 6.73 -10.84
C TRP A 187 -4.86 6.09 -11.99
N VAL A 188 -4.31 5.08 -12.66
CA VAL A 188 -4.93 4.45 -13.83
C VAL A 188 -5.38 3.00 -13.54
N LEU A 189 -5.17 2.53 -12.30
CA LEU A 189 -5.58 1.20 -11.87
C LEU A 189 -7.09 1.15 -11.68
N GLU A 190 -7.80 0.43 -12.56
CA GLU A 190 -9.26 0.29 -12.46
C GLU A 190 -9.68 -0.88 -11.56
N GLY A 191 -8.83 -1.90 -11.44
CA GLY A 191 -9.09 -3.08 -10.64
C GLY A 191 -7.82 -3.71 -10.12
N LEU A 192 -7.85 -4.19 -8.88
CA LEU A 192 -6.75 -4.89 -8.24
C LEU A 192 -7.17 -6.33 -7.93
N SER A 193 -6.45 -7.30 -8.48
CA SER A 193 -6.64 -8.72 -8.17
C SER A 193 -5.33 -9.31 -7.68
N LEU A 194 -5.24 -9.61 -6.38
CA LEU A 194 -4.09 -10.25 -5.76
C LEU A 194 -4.43 -11.65 -5.26
N GLY A 195 -3.46 -12.55 -5.44
CA GLY A 195 -3.56 -13.95 -5.06
C GLY A 195 -4.19 -14.84 -6.12
N THR A 196 -3.89 -16.12 -6.02
CA THR A 196 -4.35 -17.20 -6.91
C THR A 196 -4.64 -18.44 -6.08
N SER A 197 -5.09 -19.53 -6.71
CA SER A 197 -5.21 -20.83 -6.04
C SER A 197 -3.87 -21.33 -5.47
N ARG A 198 -2.73 -20.86 -5.98
CA ARG A 198 -1.38 -21.34 -5.63
C ARG A 198 -0.66 -20.54 -4.53
N CYS A 199 -1.37 -19.83 -3.65
CA CYS A 199 -0.78 -19.04 -2.55
C CYS A 199 0.40 -18.15 -2.99
N THR A 200 0.18 -17.23 -3.95
CA THR A 200 1.25 -16.35 -4.50
C THR A 200 2.05 -15.58 -3.44
N PHE A 201 1.43 -15.27 -2.30
CA PHE A 201 2.01 -14.45 -1.24
C PHE A 201 1.91 -15.17 0.13
N PRO A 202 2.74 -16.20 0.38
CA PRO A 202 2.64 -17.01 1.59
C PRO A 202 2.99 -16.27 2.89
N ARG A 203 3.72 -15.14 2.80
CA ARG A 203 4.20 -14.37 3.96
C ARG A 203 3.65 -12.94 4.05
N LEU A 204 2.78 -12.53 3.13
CA LEU A 204 2.30 -11.15 3.08
C LEU A 204 1.41 -10.87 4.29
N ARG A 205 1.86 -9.94 5.13
CA ARG A 205 1.22 -9.57 6.40
C ARG A 205 0.53 -8.22 6.33
N LEU A 206 1.10 -7.28 5.58
CA LEU A 206 0.61 -5.92 5.42
C LEU A 206 0.34 -5.63 3.95
N LEU A 207 -0.88 -5.19 3.65
CA LEU A 207 -1.24 -4.65 2.35
C LEU A 207 -1.83 -3.25 2.54
N GLU A 208 -1.20 -2.27 1.91
CA GLU A 208 -1.65 -0.88 1.94
C GLU A 208 -1.96 -0.39 0.52
N ILE A 209 -3.17 0.15 0.34
CA ILE A 209 -3.67 0.69 -0.92
C ILE A 209 -4.09 2.13 -0.67
N CYS A 210 -3.31 3.09 -1.15
CA CYS A 210 -3.50 4.51 -0.85
C CYS A 210 -3.65 5.34 -2.12
N THR A 211 -4.58 6.28 -2.13
CA THR A 211 -4.69 7.30 -3.19
C THR A 211 -4.91 6.72 -4.61
N CYS A 212 -5.56 5.56 -4.72
CA CYS A 212 -5.88 4.94 -6.01
C CYS A 212 -7.22 5.45 -6.57
N THR A 213 -7.17 6.63 -7.19
CA THR A 213 -8.36 7.41 -7.59
C THR A 213 -9.26 6.79 -8.65
N SER A 214 -8.75 5.83 -9.43
CA SER A 214 -9.52 5.13 -10.47
C SER A 214 -9.93 3.70 -10.07
N LEU A 215 -9.61 3.26 -8.85
CA LEU A 215 -9.81 1.88 -8.42
C LEU A 215 -11.29 1.63 -8.13
N LYS A 216 -11.93 0.82 -8.97
CA LYS A 216 -13.35 0.47 -8.87
C LYS A 216 -13.58 -0.80 -8.06
N TYR A 217 -12.67 -1.77 -8.15
CA TYR A 217 -12.81 -3.03 -7.44
C TYR A 217 -11.50 -3.61 -6.93
N ILE A 218 -11.59 -4.34 -5.81
CA ILE A 218 -10.52 -5.09 -5.19
C ILE A 218 -10.96 -6.55 -5.02
N LYS A 219 -10.13 -7.48 -5.47
CA LYS A 219 -10.29 -8.91 -5.25
C LYS A 219 -9.03 -9.50 -4.62
N LEU A 220 -9.14 -9.94 -3.37
CA LEU A 220 -8.03 -10.51 -2.62
C LEU A 220 -8.35 -11.97 -2.29
N TRP A 221 -7.53 -12.89 -2.80
CA TRP A 221 -7.77 -14.32 -2.68
C TRP A 221 -6.59 -15.04 -2.03
N ASN A 222 -6.86 -15.94 -1.08
CA ASN A 222 -5.86 -16.86 -0.52
C ASN A 222 -4.59 -16.17 0.03
N LEU A 223 -4.78 -15.04 0.72
CA LEU A 223 -3.73 -14.32 1.45
C LEU A 223 -3.74 -14.75 2.92
N ALA A 224 -3.42 -16.02 3.18
CA ALA A 224 -3.59 -16.66 4.49
C ALA A 224 -2.73 -16.05 5.61
N ALA A 225 -1.67 -15.31 5.27
CA ALA A 225 -0.81 -14.62 6.23
C ALA A 225 -1.19 -13.16 6.47
N LEU A 226 -2.16 -12.60 5.73
CA LEU A 226 -2.48 -11.18 5.78
C LEU A 226 -3.14 -10.84 7.11
N ARG A 227 -2.51 -9.93 7.86
CA ARG A 227 -2.95 -9.48 9.18
C ARG A 227 -3.52 -8.08 9.13
N GLU A 228 -3.00 -7.25 8.25
CA GLU A 228 -3.31 -5.83 8.21
C GLU A 228 -3.63 -5.41 6.77
N LEU A 229 -4.80 -4.82 6.59
CA LEU A 229 -5.26 -4.26 5.32
C LEU A 229 -5.66 -2.80 5.54
N THR A 230 -5.00 -1.91 4.80
CA THR A 230 -5.31 -0.48 4.79
C THR A 230 -5.73 -0.07 3.38
N ILE A 231 -6.90 0.56 3.28
CA ILE A 231 -7.41 1.16 2.05
C ILE A 231 -7.68 2.64 2.36
N ASP A 232 -6.90 3.53 1.78
CA ASP A 232 -7.00 4.97 2.05
C ASP A 232 -7.21 5.75 0.74
N PHE A 233 -8.10 6.73 0.76
CA PHE A 233 -8.39 7.64 -0.35
C PHE A 233 -8.62 6.91 -1.69
N CYS A 234 -9.57 5.96 -1.70
CA CYS A 234 -10.06 5.30 -2.93
C CYS A 234 -11.51 5.74 -3.21
N PRO A 235 -11.71 6.89 -3.87
CA PRO A 235 -13.02 7.57 -3.91
C PRO A 235 -14.11 6.83 -4.69
N ILE A 236 -13.73 6.06 -5.73
CA ILE A 236 -14.67 5.36 -6.61
C ILE A 236 -14.71 3.84 -6.37
N LEU A 237 -14.21 3.37 -5.22
CA LEU A 237 -14.17 1.94 -4.89
C LEU A 237 -15.60 1.43 -4.63
N GLU A 238 -16.14 0.68 -5.58
CA GLU A 238 -17.51 0.14 -5.56
C GLU A 238 -17.59 -1.32 -5.10
N HIS A 239 -16.50 -2.08 -5.18
CA HIS A 239 -16.48 -3.51 -4.83
C HIS A 239 -15.19 -3.93 -4.12
N ALA A 240 -15.29 -4.57 -2.95
CA ALA A 240 -14.13 -5.15 -2.26
C ALA A 240 -14.45 -6.55 -1.74
N GLU A 241 -13.93 -7.57 -2.42
CA GLU A 241 -14.13 -8.97 -2.04
C GLU A 241 -13.08 -9.39 -1.00
N LEU A 242 -13.42 -9.22 0.29
CA LEU A 242 -12.52 -9.48 1.43
C LEU A 242 -12.81 -10.80 2.15
N ARG A 243 -13.77 -11.59 1.67
CA ARG A 243 -14.28 -12.80 2.35
C ARG A 243 -13.24 -13.91 2.57
N HIS A 244 -12.16 -13.91 1.81
CA HIS A 244 -11.13 -14.95 1.88
C HIS A 244 -9.99 -14.60 2.86
N LEU A 245 -10.03 -13.43 3.50
CA LEU A 245 -8.97 -12.92 4.38
C LEU A 245 -9.14 -13.42 5.82
N THR A 246 -9.10 -14.74 6.02
CA THR A 246 -9.46 -15.35 7.31
C THR A 246 -8.51 -14.98 8.46
N ALA A 247 -7.24 -14.68 8.18
CA ALA A 247 -6.25 -14.32 9.19
C ALA A 247 -6.19 -12.81 9.52
N LEU A 248 -7.05 -11.99 8.89
CA LEU A 248 -7.02 -10.55 9.04
C LEU A 248 -7.32 -10.15 10.48
N ARG A 249 -6.45 -9.32 11.07
CA ARG A 249 -6.55 -8.80 12.44
C ARG A 249 -6.95 -7.33 12.47
N GLN A 250 -6.52 -6.55 11.49
CA GLN A 250 -6.82 -5.14 11.40
C GLN A 250 -7.29 -4.76 10.00
N LEU A 251 -8.40 -4.03 9.95
CA LEU A 251 -8.92 -3.43 8.74
C LEU A 251 -9.05 -1.91 8.95
N THR A 252 -8.39 -1.14 8.10
CA THR A 252 -8.48 0.32 8.07
C THR A 252 -9.01 0.77 6.71
N VAL A 253 -10.14 1.48 6.69
CA VAL A 253 -10.69 2.07 5.47
C VAL A 253 -10.94 3.55 5.71
N ASN A 254 -10.23 4.41 4.97
CA ASN A 254 -10.24 5.85 5.16
C ASN A 254 -10.55 6.57 3.84
N GLU A 255 -11.39 7.60 3.90
CA GLU A 255 -11.73 8.48 2.77
C GLU A 255 -12.14 7.67 1.51
N CYS A 256 -12.96 6.63 1.72
CA CYS A 256 -13.56 5.78 0.70
C CYS A 256 -15.09 5.93 0.73
N PRO A 257 -15.66 6.95 0.06
CA PRO A 257 -17.07 7.33 0.20
C PRO A 257 -18.05 6.24 -0.24
N MET A 258 -17.65 5.42 -1.20
CA MET A 258 -18.51 4.38 -1.77
C MET A 258 -18.45 3.05 -1.01
N PHE A 259 -17.44 2.82 -0.14
CA PHE A 259 -17.14 1.51 0.44
C PHE A 259 -18.25 0.94 1.34
N GLY A 260 -19.08 1.78 1.96
CA GLY A 260 -20.19 1.35 2.80
C GLY A 260 -21.57 1.56 2.16
N CYS A 261 -21.66 1.64 0.83
CA CYS A 261 -22.98 1.67 0.17
C CYS A 261 -23.72 0.33 0.35
N PRO A 262 -25.06 0.30 0.47
CA PRO A 262 -25.82 -0.94 0.65
C PRO A 262 -25.61 -2.02 -0.42
N LYS A 263 -25.17 -1.64 -1.62
CA LYS A 263 -24.79 -2.58 -2.70
C LYS A 263 -23.59 -3.47 -2.31
N LEU A 264 -22.67 -2.97 -1.48
CA LEU A 264 -21.48 -3.66 -0.99
C LEU A 264 -21.75 -4.61 0.18
N TYR A 265 -22.87 -4.46 0.87
CA TYR A 265 -23.23 -5.30 2.02
C TYR A 265 -23.33 -6.78 1.66
N SER A 266 -23.67 -7.09 0.39
CA SER A 266 -23.67 -8.45 -0.14
C SER A 266 -22.28 -9.12 -0.20
N THR A 267 -21.21 -8.33 -0.13
CA THR A 267 -19.82 -8.76 -0.30
C THR A 267 -19.06 -8.89 1.02
N TRP A 268 -19.63 -8.32 2.10
CA TRP A 268 -19.12 -8.48 3.45
C TRP A 268 -19.32 -9.92 3.93
N PRO A 269 -18.31 -10.55 4.55
CA PRO A 269 -18.35 -11.97 4.92
C PRO A 269 -19.13 -12.23 6.22
N LEU A 270 -20.39 -11.81 6.28
CA LEU A 270 -21.15 -11.88 7.53
C LEU A 270 -22.01 -13.14 7.66
N ARG A 271 -22.43 -13.76 6.54
CA ARG A 271 -23.24 -14.99 6.62
C ARG A 271 -22.48 -16.24 7.10
N ARG A 272 -21.14 -16.19 7.29
CA ARG A 272 -20.30 -17.38 7.63
C ARG A 272 -19.09 -17.15 8.56
N LEU A 273 -19.01 -16.04 9.31
CA LEU A 273 -17.96 -15.81 10.33
C LEU A 273 -16.49 -16.00 9.85
N LEU A 274 -16.17 -15.58 8.61
CA LEU A 274 -14.83 -15.80 8.04
C LEU A 274 -13.75 -14.87 8.63
N LEU A 275 -14.15 -13.73 9.22
CA LEU A 275 -13.25 -12.76 9.85
C LEU A 275 -13.15 -12.97 11.37
N CYS A 276 -13.08 -14.23 11.81
CA CYS A 276 -13.04 -14.56 13.23
C CYS A 276 -11.79 -14.01 13.96
N HIS A 277 -10.72 -13.66 13.25
CA HIS A 277 -9.49 -13.11 13.85
C HIS A 277 -9.42 -11.58 13.88
N LEU A 278 -10.45 -10.89 13.39
CA LEU A 278 -10.45 -9.42 13.34
C LEU A 278 -10.56 -8.83 14.74
N VAL A 279 -9.56 -8.03 15.13
CA VAL A 279 -9.41 -7.41 16.44
C VAL A 279 -9.72 -5.92 16.38
N LYS A 280 -9.32 -5.25 15.30
CA LYS A 280 -9.43 -3.81 15.14
C LYS A 280 -10.05 -3.43 13.80
N VAL A 281 -11.04 -2.55 13.84
CA VAL A 281 -11.66 -1.97 12.65
C VAL A 281 -11.67 -0.45 12.78
N THR A 282 -11.13 0.23 11.77
CA THR A 282 -11.16 1.69 11.66
C THR A 282 -11.81 2.07 10.33
N LEU A 283 -12.89 2.84 10.40
CA LEU A 283 -13.64 3.30 9.23
C LEU A 283 -13.80 4.82 9.30
N SER A 284 -13.25 5.55 8.35
CA SER A 284 -13.33 7.02 8.32
C SER A 284 -13.69 7.55 6.93
N GLY A 285 -14.49 8.62 6.87
CA GLY A 285 -14.73 9.35 5.61
C GLY A 285 -15.58 8.57 4.59
N CYS A 286 -16.47 7.70 5.06
CA CYS A 286 -17.45 7.02 4.21
C CYS A 286 -18.67 7.93 3.98
N LEU A 287 -18.51 8.95 3.14
CA LEU A 287 -19.44 10.08 3.04
C LEU A 287 -20.85 9.73 2.55
N ASN A 288 -21.02 8.65 1.77
CA ASN A 288 -22.33 8.28 1.20
C ASN A 288 -23.09 7.24 2.04
N CYS A 289 -22.57 6.86 3.21
CA CYS A 289 -23.20 5.88 4.09
C CYS A 289 -24.32 6.52 4.91
N ARG A 290 -25.57 6.07 4.68
CA ARG A 290 -26.74 6.47 5.47
C ARG A 290 -26.92 5.66 6.75
N CYS A 291 -26.26 4.53 6.85
CA CYS A 291 -26.20 3.67 8.02
C CYS A 291 -24.77 3.18 8.22
N LEU A 292 -24.44 2.73 9.43
CA LEU A 292 -23.17 2.07 9.69
C LEU A 292 -23.07 0.75 8.92
N PRO A 293 -21.85 0.32 8.53
CA PRO A 293 -21.68 -0.92 7.80
C PRO A 293 -22.23 -2.15 8.57
N PRO A 294 -22.77 -3.14 7.84
CA PRO A 294 -23.52 -4.30 8.34
C PRO A 294 -22.68 -5.19 9.27
N PRO A 295 -23.30 -6.13 10.01
CA PRO A 295 -23.10 -6.20 11.45
C PRO A 295 -21.68 -6.54 11.89
N LEU A 296 -20.94 -5.49 12.27
CA LEU A 296 -19.70 -5.60 13.02
C LEU A 296 -19.94 -6.26 14.39
N GLY A 297 -21.17 -6.22 14.91
CA GLY A 297 -21.55 -6.84 16.18
C GLY A 297 -21.39 -8.35 16.23
N GLN A 298 -21.37 -9.03 15.09
CA GLN A 298 -21.20 -10.49 15.04
C GLN A 298 -19.72 -10.93 15.04
N LEU A 299 -18.77 -10.00 15.03
CA LEU A 299 -17.35 -10.32 15.02
C LEU A 299 -16.90 -10.80 16.41
N PRO A 300 -16.47 -12.06 16.57
CA PRO A 300 -16.31 -12.68 17.89
C PRO A 300 -15.10 -12.14 18.68
N ASN A 301 -14.08 -11.63 17.99
CA ASN A 301 -12.82 -11.19 18.61
C ASN A 301 -12.54 -9.69 18.44
N LEU A 302 -13.52 -8.92 17.94
CA LEU A 302 -13.37 -7.47 17.76
C LEU A 302 -13.26 -6.80 19.12
N LYS A 303 -12.16 -6.07 19.35
CA LYS A 303 -11.85 -5.34 20.59
C LYS A 303 -11.91 -3.83 20.41
N GLU A 304 -11.48 -3.33 19.26
CA GLU A 304 -11.39 -1.91 18.96
C GLU A 304 -12.20 -1.58 17.70
N LEU A 305 -13.15 -0.67 17.82
CA LEU A 305 -13.93 -0.15 16.72
C LEU A 305 -13.91 1.37 16.71
N HIS A 306 -13.34 1.95 15.66
CA HIS A 306 -13.27 3.39 15.45
C HIS A 306 -14.04 3.75 14.17
N ILE A 307 -15.02 4.62 14.29
CA ILE A 307 -15.81 5.11 13.17
C ILE A 307 -15.82 6.63 13.21
N SER A 308 -15.41 7.28 12.13
CA SER A 308 -15.37 8.75 12.06
C SER A 308 -15.81 9.33 10.72
N LYS A 309 -16.20 10.60 10.71
CA LYS A 309 -16.52 11.37 9.50
C LYS A 309 -17.55 10.66 8.60
N MET A 310 -18.69 10.29 9.18
CA MET A 310 -19.82 9.70 8.44
C MET A 310 -21.04 10.64 8.51
N PRO A 311 -21.09 11.69 7.67
CA PRO A 311 -22.04 12.80 7.81
C PRO A 311 -23.49 12.45 7.47
N GLU A 312 -23.73 11.40 6.68
CA GLU A 312 -25.07 11.01 6.23
C GLU A 312 -25.73 9.97 7.16
N VAL A 313 -25.03 9.48 8.18
CA VAL A 313 -25.60 8.54 9.16
C VAL A 313 -26.56 9.29 10.07
N THR A 314 -27.84 8.89 10.03
CA THR A 314 -28.90 9.46 10.87
C THR A 314 -29.33 8.51 11.98
N HIS A 315 -29.27 7.20 11.74
CA HIS A 315 -29.73 6.16 12.64
C HIS A 315 -28.72 5.01 12.72
N VAL A 316 -28.53 4.48 13.93
CA VAL A 316 -27.78 3.24 14.19
C VAL A 316 -28.75 2.23 14.77
N GLY A 317 -29.19 1.27 13.94
CA GLY A 317 -30.19 0.28 14.31
C GLY A 317 -29.63 -1.10 14.60
N SER A 318 -30.55 -2.06 14.73
CA SER A 318 -30.24 -3.49 14.94
C SER A 318 -29.37 -4.12 13.84
N GLU A 319 -29.31 -3.52 12.64
CA GLU A 319 -28.45 -3.94 11.54
C GLU A 319 -26.95 -3.85 11.87
N PHE A 320 -26.56 -2.99 12.82
CA PHE A 320 -25.19 -2.86 13.28
C PHE A 320 -24.77 -4.01 14.22
N HIS A 321 -25.74 -4.50 14.99
CA HIS A 321 -25.59 -5.56 15.98
C HIS A 321 -25.61 -6.96 15.33
N GLY A 322 -26.49 -7.14 14.34
CA GLY A 322 -26.64 -8.36 13.55
C GLY A 322 -27.57 -9.37 14.20
N GLY A 323 -28.73 -9.61 13.59
CA GLY A 323 -29.85 -10.39 14.15
C GLY A 323 -29.66 -11.90 14.25
N GLY A 324 -28.54 -12.37 14.79
CA GLY A 324 -28.21 -13.78 14.93
C GLY A 324 -28.15 -14.23 16.39
N GLY A 325 -29.30 -14.33 17.07
CA GLY A 325 -29.55 -15.14 18.28
C GLY A 325 -28.50 -15.17 19.41
N GLY A 326 -27.61 -14.18 19.50
CA GLY A 326 -26.50 -14.14 20.44
C GLY A 326 -26.03 -12.72 20.67
N THR A 327 -25.32 -12.52 21.80
CA THR A 327 -24.90 -11.19 22.28
C THR A 327 -23.99 -10.49 21.25
N PRO A 328 -24.40 -9.35 20.69
CA PRO A 328 -23.55 -8.53 19.84
C PRO A 328 -22.29 -8.05 20.58
N PHE A 329 -21.25 -7.68 19.82
CA PHE A 329 -20.00 -7.07 20.29
C PHE A 329 -19.42 -7.69 21.56
N ARG A 330 -19.49 -9.03 21.66
CA ARG A 330 -19.11 -9.79 22.87
C ARG A 330 -17.69 -9.55 23.38
N SER A 331 -16.77 -9.08 22.54
CA SER A 331 -15.36 -8.85 22.89
C SER A 331 -14.94 -7.38 22.82
N LEU A 332 -15.86 -6.48 22.47
CA LEU A 332 -15.53 -5.08 22.19
C LEU A 332 -15.17 -4.37 23.50
N GLN A 333 -14.00 -3.72 23.51
CA GLN A 333 -13.44 -3.01 24.66
C GLN A 333 -13.45 -1.50 24.44
N THR A 334 -13.18 -1.05 23.22
CA THR A 334 -13.16 0.36 22.85
C THR A 334 -14.07 0.61 21.65
N LEU A 335 -15.01 1.52 21.82
CA LEU A 335 -15.88 2.03 20.76
C LEU A 335 -15.70 3.54 20.67
N GLU A 336 -15.29 4.01 19.50
CA GLU A 336 -15.07 5.42 19.25
C GLU A 336 -15.85 5.88 18.03
N LEU A 337 -16.70 6.88 18.22
CA LEU A 337 -17.60 7.44 17.22
C LEU A 337 -17.35 8.95 17.14
N ARG A 338 -16.81 9.44 16.02
CA ARG A 338 -16.47 10.86 15.85
C ARG A 338 -17.09 11.48 14.61
N ASP A 339 -17.34 12.78 14.65
CA ASP A 339 -17.72 13.59 13.48
C ASP A 339 -18.93 13.00 12.71
N MET A 340 -20.02 12.70 13.43
CA MET A 340 -21.29 12.23 12.87
C MET A 340 -22.38 13.30 13.09
N PRO A 341 -22.39 14.37 12.28
CA PRO A 341 -23.20 15.57 12.52
C PRO A 341 -24.71 15.33 12.48
N ARG A 342 -25.20 14.36 11.71
CA ARG A 342 -26.63 14.08 11.51
C ARG A 342 -27.18 12.93 12.35
N TRP A 343 -26.37 12.36 13.24
CA TRP A 343 -26.76 11.18 13.97
C TRP A 343 -27.81 11.51 15.04
N GLU A 344 -29.03 11.01 14.85
CA GLU A 344 -30.19 11.34 15.67
C GLU A 344 -30.55 10.25 16.67
N GLU A 345 -30.35 8.97 16.32
CA GLU A 345 -30.88 7.83 17.06
C GLU A 345 -29.90 6.65 17.12
N TRP A 346 -29.81 6.03 18.30
CA TRP A 346 -29.15 4.75 18.51
C TRP A 346 -30.15 3.79 19.17
N GLN A 347 -30.53 2.74 18.45
CA GLN A 347 -31.33 1.65 19.01
C GLN A 347 -30.40 0.62 19.66
N ASP A 348 -30.41 0.54 20.99
CA ASP A 348 -29.70 -0.51 21.74
C ASP A 348 -30.53 -1.81 21.80
N VAL A 349 -29.91 -2.92 22.18
CA VAL A 349 -30.58 -4.21 22.37
C VAL A 349 -31.21 -4.26 23.76
N GLU A 350 -32.49 -4.65 23.84
CA GLU A 350 -33.31 -4.68 25.08
C GLU A 350 -32.93 -5.81 26.07
N GLU A 351 -31.87 -6.58 25.80
CA GLU A 351 -31.45 -7.74 26.62
C GLU A 351 -30.71 -7.34 27.92
N GLU A 352 -30.71 -8.24 28.91
CA GLU A 352 -30.16 -8.03 30.25
C GLU A 352 -28.68 -7.62 30.31
N ASP A 353 -27.87 -7.84 29.26
CA ASP A 353 -26.45 -7.41 29.17
C ASP A 353 -26.21 -6.32 28.10
N GLY A 354 -27.25 -5.91 27.38
CA GLY A 354 -27.18 -4.98 26.25
C GLY A 354 -26.31 -5.50 25.10
N ALA A 355 -26.06 -4.65 24.10
CA ALA A 355 -25.24 -5.03 22.95
C ALA A 355 -23.72 -5.05 23.22
N PHE A 356 -23.25 -4.64 24.41
CA PHE A 356 -21.84 -4.32 24.66
C PHE A 356 -21.35 -4.81 26.05
N PRO A 357 -21.33 -6.13 26.31
CA PRO A 357 -21.06 -6.67 27.64
C PRO A 357 -19.66 -6.32 28.18
N ASN A 358 -18.64 -6.28 27.31
CA ASN A 358 -17.24 -6.09 27.70
C ASN A 358 -16.66 -4.69 27.41
N LEU A 359 -17.52 -3.73 27.03
CA LEU A 359 -17.06 -2.39 26.68
C LEU A 359 -16.42 -1.71 27.90
N GLN A 360 -15.25 -1.13 27.71
CA GLN A 360 -14.50 -0.43 28.75
C GLN A 360 -14.49 1.08 28.49
N LEU A 361 -14.41 1.48 27.22
CA LEU A 361 -14.34 2.87 26.80
C LEU A 361 -15.32 3.12 25.66
N LEU A 362 -16.23 4.07 25.85
CA LEU A 362 -17.04 4.66 24.80
C LEU A 362 -16.62 6.12 24.61
N ARG A 363 -16.15 6.48 23.42
CA ARG A 363 -15.84 7.88 23.06
C ARG A 363 -16.78 8.37 21.98
N VAL A 364 -17.52 9.43 22.27
CA VAL A 364 -18.37 10.12 21.29
C VAL A 364 -17.93 11.58 21.21
N CYS A 365 -17.51 12.02 20.03
CA CYS A 365 -17.01 13.38 19.81
C CYS A 365 -17.66 14.01 18.58
N ASN A 366 -18.02 15.29 18.64
CA ASN A 366 -18.58 16.04 17.51
C ASN A 366 -19.84 15.37 16.90
N CYS A 367 -20.74 14.89 17.76
CA CYS A 367 -22.06 14.34 17.41
C CYS A 367 -23.17 15.22 18.02
N PRO A 368 -23.44 16.41 17.47
CA PRO A 368 -24.24 17.45 18.12
C PRO A 368 -25.74 17.13 18.25
N ILE A 369 -26.29 16.25 17.41
CA ILE A 369 -27.72 15.92 17.39
C ILE A 369 -28.05 14.76 18.34
N LEU A 370 -27.08 13.91 18.66
CA LEU A 370 -27.28 12.75 19.52
C LEU A 370 -27.53 13.22 20.96
N ARG A 371 -28.77 13.13 21.42
CA ARG A 371 -29.17 13.54 22.78
C ARG A 371 -29.09 12.36 23.77
N PRO A 372 -28.76 12.61 25.06
CA PRO A 372 -28.64 11.59 26.12
C PRO A 372 -29.81 10.61 26.31
N PRO A 373 -31.10 10.98 26.20
CA PRO A 373 -32.21 10.03 26.41
C PRO A 373 -32.30 8.92 25.35
N LYS A 374 -31.42 8.93 24.34
CA LYS A 374 -31.36 7.93 23.27
C LYS A 374 -30.18 6.94 23.42
N LEU A 375 -29.42 7.03 24.50
CA LEU A 375 -28.39 6.06 24.88
C LEU A 375 -28.87 5.28 26.10
N SER A 376 -28.61 3.98 26.14
CA SER A 376 -28.94 3.20 27.32
C SER A 376 -28.15 3.72 28.53
N PRO A 377 -28.73 3.73 29.75
CA PRO A 377 -28.04 4.18 30.96
C PRO A 377 -26.67 3.52 31.20
N ARG A 378 -26.48 2.31 30.66
CA ARG A 378 -25.24 1.53 30.74
C ARG A 378 -24.12 2.08 29.86
N LEU A 379 -24.46 2.55 28.66
CA LEU A 379 -23.51 3.19 27.76
C LEU A 379 -23.08 4.56 28.31
N LEU A 380 -23.99 5.29 28.98
CA LEU A 380 -23.69 6.57 29.62
C LEU A 380 -22.61 6.44 30.71
N LEU A 381 -22.57 5.34 31.46
CA LEU A 381 -21.54 5.11 32.49
C LEU A 381 -20.12 4.92 31.93
N LYS A 382 -20.00 4.55 30.66
CA LYS A 382 -18.73 4.25 29.98
C LYS A 382 -18.31 5.37 29.03
N LEU A 383 -19.10 6.44 28.95
CA LEU A 383 -18.93 7.54 28.03
C LEU A 383 -17.83 8.50 28.53
N GLU A 384 -16.72 8.55 27.81
CA GLU A 384 -15.82 9.69 27.84
C GLU A 384 -16.27 10.69 26.77
N SER A 385 -16.98 11.74 27.19
CA SER A 385 -17.25 12.89 26.33
C SER A 385 -16.10 13.89 26.47
N ASP A 386 -15.35 14.11 25.39
CA ASP A 386 -14.47 15.28 25.31
C ASP A 386 -15.33 16.55 25.40
N PHE A 387 -14.82 17.59 26.08
CA PHE A 387 -15.46 18.89 26.36
C PHE A 387 -16.06 19.64 25.15
N SER A 388 -15.93 19.11 23.92
CA SER A 388 -16.55 19.64 22.70
C SER A 388 -17.94 19.05 22.40
N CYS A 389 -18.39 18.02 23.12
CA CYS A 389 -19.71 17.42 22.95
C CYS A 389 -20.75 18.18 23.80
N SER A 390 -21.23 19.32 23.29
CA SER A 390 -22.25 20.16 23.95
C SER A 390 -23.60 19.47 24.22
N ALA A 391 -23.77 18.23 23.74
CA ALA A 391 -24.95 17.40 23.97
C ALA A 391 -24.91 16.57 25.26
N PHE A 392 -23.76 16.49 25.96
CA PHE A 392 -23.54 15.56 27.09
C PHE A 392 -23.13 16.25 28.41
N VAL A 393 -23.16 17.58 28.48
CA VAL A 393 -22.94 18.37 29.71
C VAL A 393 -24.24 18.62 30.43
#